data_AF-F5YM38-F1
#
_entry.id   AF-F5YM38-F1
#
_cell.length_a   1.000
_cell.length_b   1.000
_cell.length_c   1.000
_cell.angle_alpha   90.00
_cell.angle_beta   90.00
_cell.angle_gamma   90.00
#
_symmetry.space_group_name_H-M   'P 1'
#
loop_
_entity.id
_entity.type
_entity.pdbx_description
1 polymer ?
#
loop_
_entity_poly.entity_id
_entity_poly.type
_entity_poly.pdbx_seq_one_letter_code
_entity_poly.pdbx_strand_id
1 'polypeptide(L)'
;MTLFGSPEITGKLKEAGIFLGWLAGLFLIGGLTWFLTQPVRTRFVIRNINRSILAAGESRELEGPLAFGGKLKRWKAGKLSQIGSWYTLEDGKGSAAVFSFMSGGILAPFVVLISPQGELGPPIPLGAHSARLLERLPPGELQTHIRRIEAGEAIIRNSRGDENER
;
A
#
# COMPACT_ATOMS: atom_id res chain seq x y z
N MET A 1 -58.64 -17.78 16.42
CA MET A 1 -57.19 -17.97 16.62
C MET A 1 -56.52 -17.69 15.27
N THR A 2 -56.24 -16.42 15.02
CA THR A 2 -55.76 -15.91 13.73
C THR A 2 -54.23 -15.84 13.75
N LEU A 3 -53.57 -16.79 13.11
CA LEU A 3 -52.13 -16.78 12.85
C LEU A 3 -51.89 -17.08 11.35
N PHE A 4 -52.42 -16.20 10.49
CA PHE A 4 -51.98 -16.14 9.11
C PHE A 4 -51.34 -14.77 8.90
N GLY A 5 -50.02 -14.77 8.75
CA GLY A 5 -49.23 -13.56 8.50
C GLY A 5 -49.81 -12.81 7.30
N SER A 6 -50.13 -11.53 7.51
CA SER A 6 -50.78 -10.69 6.51
C SER A 6 -49.93 -10.58 5.24
N PRO A 7 -50.53 -10.64 4.04
CA PRO A 7 -49.83 -10.58 2.75
C PRO A 7 -48.98 -9.32 2.57
N GLU A 8 -49.30 -8.23 3.28
CA GLU A 8 -48.49 -7.01 3.34
C GLU A 8 -47.10 -7.22 3.95
N ILE A 9 -46.98 -8.09 4.96
CA ILE A 9 -45.70 -8.41 5.60
C ILE A 9 -44.85 -9.26 4.64
N THR A 10 -45.47 -10.22 3.95
CA THR A 10 -44.81 -11.07 2.95
C THR A 10 -44.34 -10.27 1.73
N GLY A 11 -45.11 -9.27 1.30
CA GLY A 11 -44.74 -8.35 0.21
C GLY A 11 -43.52 -7.49 0.56
N LYS A 12 -43.51 -6.88 1.75
CA LYS A 12 -42.37 -6.07 2.23
C LYS A 12 -41.09 -6.88 2.41
N LEU A 13 -41.20 -8.13 2.91
CA LEU A 13 -40.07 -9.05 3.01
C LEU A 13 -39.50 -9.45 1.64
N LYS A 14 -40.36 -9.66 0.64
CA LYS A 14 -39.95 -9.94 -0.73
C LYS A 14 -39.21 -8.75 -1.35
N GLU A 15 -39.72 -7.53 -1.18
CA GLU A 15 -39.08 -6.31 -1.66
C GLU A 15 -37.73 -6.05 -0.99
N ALA A 16 -37.66 -6.23 0.34
CA ALA A 16 -36.40 -6.11 1.08
C ALA A 16 -35.37 -7.16 0.62
N GLY A 17 -35.78 -8.39 0.35
CA GLY A 17 -34.92 -9.44 -0.18
C GLY A 17 -34.38 -9.12 -1.58
N ILE A 18 -35.23 -8.59 -2.47
CA ILE A 18 -34.81 -8.14 -3.80
C ILE A 18 -33.81 -6.98 -3.68
N PHE A 19 -34.08 -5.99 -2.82
CA PHE A 19 -33.19 -4.87 -2.59
C PHE A 19 -31.83 -5.29 -2.03
N LEU A 20 -31.81 -6.18 -1.04
CA LEU A 20 -30.57 -6.76 -0.49
C LEU A 20 -29.82 -7.57 -1.54
N GLY A 21 -30.51 -8.31 -2.40
CA GLY A 21 -29.92 -9.02 -3.53
C GLY A 21 -29.20 -8.07 -4.50
N TRP A 22 -29.81 -6.92 -4.81
CA TRP A 22 -29.18 -5.88 -5.62
C TRP A 22 -27.94 -5.26 -4.96
N LEU A 23 -28.03 -4.94 -3.67
CA LEU A 23 -26.87 -4.43 -2.92
C LEU A 23 -25.73 -5.45 -2.93
N ALA A 24 -26.01 -6.72 -2.61
CA ALA A 24 -25.02 -7.79 -2.62
C ALA A 24 -24.40 -7.96 -4.02
N GLY A 25 -25.22 -7.90 -5.08
CA GLY A 25 -24.75 -7.92 -6.47
C GLY A 25 -23.80 -6.77 -6.80
N LEU A 26 -24.16 -5.54 -6.42
CA LEU A 26 -23.31 -4.36 -6.64
C LEU A 26 -21.98 -4.44 -5.87
N PHE A 27 -22.01 -4.87 -4.61
CA PHE A 27 -20.79 -5.08 -3.82
C PHE A 27 -19.89 -6.17 -4.43
N LEU A 28 -20.49 -7.26 -4.92
CA LEU A 28 -19.75 -8.35 -5.55
C LEU A 28 -19.12 -7.89 -6.87
N ILE A 29 -19.87 -7.21 -7.73
CA ILE A 29 -19.35 -6.66 -9.00
C ILE A 29 -18.24 -5.63 -8.73
N GLY A 30 -18.45 -4.73 -7.78
CA GLY A 30 -17.46 -3.72 -7.38
C GLY A 30 -16.18 -4.35 -6.83
N GLY A 31 -16.31 -5.34 -5.94
CA GLY A 31 -15.19 -6.09 -5.38
C GLY A 31 -14.42 -6.88 -6.45
N LEU A 32 -15.14 -7.53 -7.36
CA LEU A 32 -14.55 -8.27 -8.48
C LEU A 32 -13.80 -7.33 -9.43
N THR A 33 -14.40 -6.18 -9.77
CA THR A 33 -13.78 -5.17 -10.63
C THR A 33 -12.53 -4.59 -9.98
N TRP A 34 -12.57 -4.32 -8.67
CA TRP A 34 -11.41 -3.86 -7.91
C TRP A 34 -10.27 -4.87 -7.92
N PHE A 35 -10.57 -6.15 -7.72
CA PHE A 35 -9.59 -7.23 -7.73
C PHE A 35 -8.98 -7.43 -9.13
N LEU A 36 -9.82 -7.50 -10.17
CA LEU A 36 -9.36 -7.72 -11.56
C LEU A 36 -8.54 -6.54 -12.09
N THR A 37 -8.82 -5.32 -11.64
CA THR A 37 -8.06 -4.12 -12.05
C THR A 37 -6.78 -3.89 -11.26
N GLN A 38 -6.53 -4.68 -10.20
CA GLN A 38 -5.35 -4.52 -9.35
C GLN A 38 -4.01 -4.55 -10.11
N PRO A 39 -3.75 -5.47 -11.06
CA PRO A 39 -2.48 -5.50 -11.79
C PRO A 39 -2.25 -4.23 -12.62
N VAL A 40 -3.31 -3.75 -13.28
CA VAL A 40 -3.28 -2.54 -14.10
C VAL A 40 -2.99 -1.32 -13.22
N ARG A 41 -3.69 -1.20 -12.09
CA ARG A 41 -3.47 -0.11 -11.12
C ARG A 41 -2.05 -0.12 -10.57
N THR A 42 -1.52 -1.29 -10.21
CA THR A 42 -0.13 -1.42 -9.74
C THR A 42 0.87 -0.92 -10.78
N ARG A 43 0.70 -1.29 -12.06
CA ARG A 43 1.56 -0.80 -13.15
C ARG A 43 1.50 0.71 -13.30
N PHE A 44 0.32 1.31 -13.23
CA PHE A 44 0.19 2.77 -13.28
C PHE A 44 0.87 3.46 -12.10
N VAL A 45 0.71 2.91 -10.89
CA VAL A 45 1.35 3.43 -9.67
C VAL A 45 2.87 3.37 -9.79
N ILE A 46 3.43 2.19 -10.12
CA ILE A 46 4.88 1.99 -10.32
C ILE A 46 5.41 2.97 -11.38
N ARG A 47 4.74 3.07 -12.54
CA ARG A 47 5.14 3.99 -13.60
C ARG A 47 5.19 5.45 -13.14
N ASN A 48 4.22 5.88 -12.35
CA ASN A 48 4.19 7.25 -11.83
C ASN A 48 5.28 7.50 -10.77
N ILE A 49 5.58 6.49 -9.96
CA ILE A 49 6.67 6.55 -8.98
C ILE A 49 8.02 6.62 -9.71
N ASN A 50 8.28 5.73 -10.68
CA ASN A 50 9.53 5.74 -11.44
C ASN A 50 9.76 7.07 -12.16
N ARG A 51 8.71 7.68 -12.72
CA ARG A 51 8.80 9.05 -13.28
C ARG A 51 9.27 10.08 -12.25
N SER A 52 8.82 9.98 -11.01
CA SER A 52 9.22 10.88 -9.93
C SER A 52 10.65 10.62 -9.46
N ILE A 53 11.05 9.34 -9.40
CA ILE A 53 12.41 8.93 -9.05
C ILE A 53 13.41 9.44 -10.11
N LEU A 54 13.11 9.24 -11.40
CA LEU A 54 13.92 9.74 -12.52
C LEU A 54 14.01 11.27 -12.51
N ALA A 55 12.92 11.97 -12.21
CA ALA A 55 12.91 13.43 -12.09
C ALA A 55 13.77 13.94 -10.92
N ALA A 56 13.98 13.11 -9.88
CA ALA A 56 14.87 13.41 -8.77
C ALA A 56 16.35 13.09 -9.05
N GLY A 57 16.67 12.58 -10.26
CA GLY A 57 18.05 12.26 -10.66
C GLY A 57 18.53 10.86 -10.23
N GLU A 58 17.64 10.02 -9.73
CA GLU A 58 17.96 8.64 -9.36
C GLU A 58 17.80 7.71 -10.57
N SER A 59 18.78 6.82 -10.77
CA SER A 59 18.81 5.86 -11.89
C SER A 59 18.14 4.52 -11.57
N ARG A 60 17.78 4.29 -10.30
CA ARG A 60 17.20 3.03 -9.82
C ARG A 60 15.69 3.07 -9.94
N GLU A 61 15.11 2.14 -10.67
CA GLU A 61 13.66 2.06 -10.88
C GLU A 61 12.99 0.98 -10.01
N LEU A 62 11.70 1.16 -9.72
CA LEU A 62 10.88 0.11 -9.13
C LEU A 62 10.48 -0.90 -10.21
N GLU A 63 10.66 -2.18 -9.91
CA GLU A 63 10.26 -3.28 -10.80
C GLU A 63 8.85 -3.76 -10.47
N GLY A 64 8.58 -4.02 -9.18
CA GLY A 64 7.35 -4.68 -8.75
C GLY A 64 7.09 -4.54 -7.26
N PRO A 65 5.88 -4.89 -6.79
CA PRO A 65 5.61 -4.99 -5.37
C PRO A 65 6.51 -6.06 -4.75
N LEU A 66 6.98 -5.81 -3.53
CA LEU A 66 7.88 -6.72 -2.83
C LEU A 66 7.15 -8.04 -2.55
N ALA A 67 7.58 -9.09 -3.24
CA ALA A 67 7.04 -10.43 -3.06
C ALA A 67 7.66 -11.08 -1.82
N PHE A 68 6.90 -11.08 -0.72
CA PHE A 68 7.21 -11.90 0.44
C PHE A 68 6.77 -13.34 0.15
N GLY A 69 7.58 -14.09 -0.59
CA GLY A 69 7.23 -15.45 -0.99
C GLY A 69 7.00 -16.35 0.23
N GLY A 70 5.74 -16.50 0.69
CA GLY A 70 5.24 -17.45 1.70
C GLY A 70 5.88 -17.47 3.11
N LYS A 71 7.09 -16.94 3.28
CA LYS A 71 8.00 -17.15 4.42
C LYS A 71 7.86 -16.07 5.49
N LEU A 72 7.33 -14.90 5.12
CA LEU A 72 7.09 -13.84 6.08
C LEU A 72 5.82 -14.17 6.89
N LYS A 73 5.97 -14.36 8.21
CA LYS A 73 4.82 -14.60 9.10
C LYS A 73 3.76 -13.51 8.89
N ARG A 74 2.49 -13.90 8.79
CA ARG A 74 1.36 -12.99 8.46
C ARG A 74 1.31 -11.72 9.31
N TRP A 75 1.66 -11.80 10.60
CA TRP A 75 1.72 -10.64 11.49
C TRP A 75 2.87 -9.67 11.16
N LYS A 76 4.02 -10.15 10.67
CA LYS A 76 5.13 -9.32 10.18
C LYS A 76 4.74 -8.61 8.88
N ALA A 77 4.04 -9.32 7.98
CA ALA A 77 3.51 -8.73 6.76
C ALA A 77 2.49 -7.61 7.05
N GLY A 78 1.62 -7.84 8.04
CA GLY A 78 0.69 -6.82 8.54
C GLY A 78 1.41 -5.57 9.05
N LYS A 79 2.45 -5.74 9.89
CA LYS A 79 3.27 -4.61 10.36
C LYS A 79 3.93 -3.83 9.22
N LEU A 80 4.47 -4.53 8.21
CA LEU A 80 5.06 -3.89 7.04
C LEU A 80 4.04 -3.06 6.24
N SER A 81 2.83 -3.60 6.04
CA SER A 81 1.75 -2.88 5.34
C SER A 81 1.26 -1.62 6.08
N GLN A 82 1.45 -1.54 7.40
CA GLN A 82 1.13 -0.35 8.19
C GLN A 82 2.17 0.77 8.04
N ILE A 83 3.40 0.42 7.68
CA ILE A 83 4.49 1.38 7.47
C ILE A 83 4.38 2.01 6.08
N GLY A 84 4.08 1.19 5.07
CA GLY A 84 3.96 1.63 3.69
C GLY A 84 3.78 0.48 2.71
N SER A 85 3.79 0.82 1.43
CA SER A 85 3.84 -0.14 0.33
C SER A 85 5.29 -0.39 -0.06
N TRP A 86 5.68 -1.66 -0.15
CA TRP A 86 7.06 -2.06 -0.37
C TRP A 86 7.25 -2.59 -1.79
N TYR A 87 8.37 -2.25 -2.42
CA TYR A 87 8.69 -2.56 -3.80
C TYR A 87 10.12 -3.10 -3.93
N THR A 88 10.36 -3.91 -4.96
CA THR A 88 11.71 -4.30 -5.39
C THR A 88 12.26 -3.27 -6.36
N LEU A 89 13.57 -3.04 -6.29
CA LEU A 89 14.29 -2.29 -7.32
C LEU A 89 14.66 -3.21 -8.47
N GLU A 90 14.83 -2.65 -9.68
CA GLU A 90 15.18 -3.38 -10.91
C GLU A 90 16.51 -4.16 -10.81
N ASP A 91 17.41 -3.76 -9.90
CA ASP A 91 18.65 -4.48 -9.62
C ASP A 91 18.47 -5.77 -8.80
N GLY A 92 17.25 -6.03 -8.30
CA GLY A 92 16.88 -7.16 -7.46
C GLY A 92 17.52 -7.17 -6.06
N LYS A 93 18.38 -6.20 -5.75
CA LYS A 93 19.20 -6.17 -4.53
C LYS A 93 18.65 -5.18 -3.51
N GLY A 94 18.12 -4.05 -3.99
CA GLY A 94 17.51 -3.04 -3.13
C GLY A 94 16.02 -3.28 -2.88
N SER A 95 15.47 -2.40 -2.05
CA SER A 95 14.01 -2.28 -1.88
C SER A 95 13.63 -0.81 -1.83
N ALA A 96 12.35 -0.52 -1.98
CA ALA A 96 11.82 0.82 -1.77
C ALA A 96 10.57 0.77 -0.90
N ALA A 97 10.43 1.77 -0.05
CA ALA A 97 9.23 1.98 0.75
C ALA A 97 8.52 3.24 0.27
N VAL A 98 7.28 3.07 -0.19
CA VAL A 98 6.36 4.17 -0.53
C VAL A 98 5.41 4.37 0.63
N PHE A 99 5.40 5.57 1.18
CA PHE A 99 4.54 5.93 2.30
C PHE A 99 3.86 7.25 2.04
N SER A 100 2.78 7.50 2.75
CA SER A 100 2.09 8.79 2.72
C SER A 100 2.14 9.43 4.08
N PHE A 101 2.41 10.72 4.08
CA PHE A 101 2.49 11.54 5.26
C PHE A 101 1.33 12.54 5.24
N MET A 102 0.64 12.73 6.36
CA MET A 102 -0.46 13.69 6.47
C MET A 102 -0.10 14.78 7.47
N SER A 103 -0.07 16.03 7.02
CA SER A 103 0.10 17.21 7.89
C SER A 103 -0.69 18.38 7.37
N GLY A 104 -1.32 19.14 8.28
CA GLY A 104 -2.20 20.26 7.92
C GLY A 104 -3.38 19.87 7.02
N GLY A 105 -3.86 18.61 7.11
CA GLY A 105 -4.94 18.09 6.25
C GLY A 105 -4.51 17.72 4.82
N ILE A 106 -3.21 17.83 4.51
CA ILE A 106 -2.63 17.49 3.22
C ILE A 106 -1.99 16.11 3.30
N LEU A 107 -2.34 15.24 2.35
CA LEU A 107 -1.68 13.95 2.14
C LEU A 107 -0.55 14.11 1.12
N ALA A 108 0.69 13.85 1.54
CA ALA A 108 1.88 13.90 0.71
C ALA A 108 2.55 12.52 0.62
N PRO A 109 2.53 11.87 -0.56
CA PRO A 109 3.26 10.64 -0.78
C PRO A 109 4.76 10.87 -1.00
N PHE A 110 5.57 9.95 -0.46
CA PHE A 110 7.03 9.92 -0.58
C PHE A 110 7.49 8.49 -0.89
N VAL A 111 8.67 8.38 -1.50
CA VAL A 111 9.39 7.11 -1.65
C VAL A 111 10.77 7.22 -1.03
N VAL A 112 11.19 6.17 -0.32
CA VAL A 112 12.56 6.02 0.19
C VAL A 112 13.16 4.80 -0.47
N LEU A 113 14.32 4.99 -1.10
CA LEU A 113 15.13 3.93 -1.66
C LEU A 113 15.99 3.33 -0.55
N ILE A 114 16.11 2.01 -0.53
CA ILE A 114 16.83 1.26 0.49
C ILE A 114 17.89 0.44 -0.22
N SER A 115 19.15 0.69 0.14
CA SER A 115 20.29 -0.01 -0.45
C SER A 115 20.28 -1.50 -0.08
N PRO A 116 21.03 -2.34 -0.79
CA PRO A 116 21.21 -3.75 -0.41
C PRO A 116 21.78 -3.93 1.01
N GLN A 117 22.50 -2.93 1.52
CA GLN A 117 23.07 -2.89 2.87
C GLN A 117 22.05 -2.46 3.94
N GLY A 118 20.84 -2.08 3.54
CA GLY A 118 19.80 -1.58 4.44
C GLY A 118 19.90 -0.09 4.76
N GLU A 119 20.74 0.65 4.04
CA GLU A 119 20.86 2.10 4.23
C GLU A 119 19.70 2.81 3.52
N LEU A 120 19.03 3.71 4.23
CA LEU A 120 17.93 4.50 3.69
C LEU A 120 18.49 5.73 2.99
N GLY A 121 18.07 5.93 1.74
CA GLY A 121 18.29 7.18 1.00
C GLY A 121 17.39 8.31 1.50
N PRO A 122 17.61 9.54 1.01
CA PRO A 122 16.73 10.66 1.31
C PRO A 122 15.31 10.40 0.78
N PRO A 123 14.26 10.88 1.48
CA PRO A 123 12.89 10.74 1.01
C PRO A 123 12.65 11.57 -0.25
N ILE A 124 12.18 10.92 -1.30
CA ILE A 124 11.88 11.53 -2.60
C ILE A 124 10.38 11.85 -2.65
N PRO A 125 9.99 13.13 -2.87
CA PRO A 125 8.59 13.51 -2.97
C PRO A 125 7.94 12.98 -4.24
N LEU A 126 6.78 12.33 -4.10
CA LEU A 126 5.99 11.82 -5.23
C LEU A 126 5.01 12.90 -5.73
N GLY A 127 5.57 13.93 -6.37
CA GLY A 127 4.83 15.03 -6.99
C GLY A 127 5.13 16.41 -6.40
N ALA A 128 4.72 17.44 -7.13
CA ALA A 128 5.03 18.84 -6.78
C ALA A 128 4.46 19.27 -5.42
N HIS A 129 3.33 18.69 -5.01
CA HIS A 129 2.72 19.01 -3.72
C HIS A 129 3.54 18.45 -2.55
N SER A 130 3.98 17.20 -2.64
CA SER A 130 4.86 16.58 -1.65
C SER A 130 6.20 17.31 -1.53
N ALA A 131 6.74 17.81 -2.65
CA ALA A 131 7.98 18.59 -2.65
C ALA A 131 7.83 19.89 -1.85
N ARG A 132 6.75 20.64 -2.07
CA ARG A 132 6.45 21.86 -1.29
C ARG A 132 6.20 21.58 0.18
N LEU A 133 5.62 20.41 0.50
CA LEU A 133 5.40 20.04 1.89
C LEU A 133 6.74 19.73 2.56
N LEU A 134 7.63 18.98 1.90
CA LEU A 134 8.94 18.58 2.44
C LEU A 134 9.75 19.77 2.98
N GLU A 135 9.74 20.90 2.26
CA GLU A 135 10.40 22.15 2.68
C GLU A 135 9.81 22.78 3.96
N ARG A 136 8.57 22.44 4.28
CA ARG A 136 7.79 23.02 5.40
C ARG A 136 7.61 22.06 6.56
N LEU A 137 8.07 20.81 6.43
CA LEU A 137 7.87 19.80 7.46
C LEU A 137 8.77 20.05 8.67
N PRO A 138 8.23 19.90 9.90
CA PRO A 138 9.06 19.81 11.08
C PRO A 138 10.01 18.60 10.95
N PRO A 139 11.33 18.76 11.22
CA PRO A 139 12.31 17.69 11.04
C PRO A 139 11.95 16.40 11.81
N GLY A 140 11.33 16.54 12.98
CA GLY A 140 11.01 15.41 13.86
C GLY A 140 9.89 14.49 13.36
N GLU A 141 8.95 15.01 12.56
CA GLU A 141 7.83 14.21 12.06
C GLU A 141 8.29 13.24 10.97
N LEU A 142 9.05 13.76 10.00
CA LEU A 142 9.62 12.95 8.93
C LEU A 142 10.61 11.91 9.48
N GLN A 143 11.43 12.30 10.46
CA GLN A 143 12.38 11.38 11.10
C GLN A 143 11.68 10.21 11.80
N THR A 144 10.50 10.43 12.38
CA THR A 144 9.70 9.36 12.99
C THR A 144 9.23 8.36 11.94
N HIS A 145 8.84 8.82 10.75
CA HIS A 145 8.47 7.94 9.64
C HIS A 145 9.67 7.16 9.10
N ILE A 146 10.83 7.82 8.95
CA ILE A 146 12.08 7.18 8.54
C ILE A 146 12.44 6.04 9.51
N ARG A 147 12.40 6.28 10.83
CA ARG A 147 12.64 5.23 11.84
C ARG A 147 11.68 4.04 11.74
N ARG A 148 10.42 4.28 11.37
CA ARG A 148 9.46 3.18 11.13
C ARG A 148 9.82 2.39 9.87
N ILE A 149 10.31 3.05 8.84
CA ILE A 149 10.81 2.40 7.61
C ILE A 149 12.06 1.58 7.92
N GLU A 150 13.00 2.09 8.72
CA GLU A 150 14.16 1.33 9.22
C GLU A 150 13.72 0.06 9.95
N ALA A 151 12.74 0.15 10.85
CA ALA A 151 12.19 -1.01 11.53
C ALA A 151 11.53 -2.01 10.55
N GLY A 152 10.90 -1.51 9.48
CA GLY A 152 10.37 -2.32 8.38
C GLY A 152 11.48 -3.03 7.60
N GLU A 153 12.53 -2.31 7.20
CA GLU A 153 13.70 -2.86 6.52
C GLU A 153 14.30 -4.01 7.33
N ALA A 154 14.47 -3.84 8.65
CA ALA A 154 15.00 -4.88 9.51
C ALA A 154 14.13 -6.15 9.50
N ILE A 155 12.81 -6.02 9.39
CA ILE A 155 11.90 -7.17 9.24
C ILE A 155 12.14 -7.89 7.91
N ILE A 156 12.34 -7.13 6.82
CA ILE A 156 12.59 -7.66 5.48
C ILE A 156 13.94 -8.37 5.45
N ARG A 157 14.99 -7.72 5.95
CA ARG A 157 16.34 -8.28 6.02
C ARG A 157 16.37 -9.58 6.81
N ASN A 158 15.77 -9.61 8.00
CA ASN A 158 15.69 -10.83 8.79
C ASN A 158 14.95 -11.96 8.05
N SER A 159 13.97 -11.65 7.20
CA SER A 159 13.29 -12.67 6.40
C SER A 159 14.11 -13.19 5.21
N ARG A 160 15.14 -12.46 4.77
CA ARG A 160 16.10 -12.86 3.72
C ARG A 160 17.34 -13.56 4.32
N GLY A 161 17.80 -13.14 5.49
CA GLY A 161 18.97 -13.73 6.17
C GLY A 161 18.80 -15.21 6.54
N ASP A 162 17.58 -15.61 6.88
CA ASP A 162 17.20 -17.03 7.11
C ASP A 162 17.44 -17.93 5.86
N GLU A 163 17.77 -17.36 4.68
CA GLU A 163 18.09 -18.10 3.45
C GLU A 163 19.56 -18.55 3.34
N ASN A 164 20.50 -17.93 4.06
CA ASN A 164 21.94 -18.23 3.95
C ASN A 164 22.46 -19.23 5.00
N GLU A 165 21.65 -19.63 5.97
CA GLU A 165 22.02 -20.58 7.04
C GLU A 165 21.45 -22.00 6.84
N ARG A 166 20.99 -22.33 5.63
CA ARG A 166 20.53 -23.68 5.24
C ARG A 166 21.23 -24.15 3.98
#